data_AF-A0A941G6E5-F1
#
_entry.id   AF-A0A941G6E5-F1
#
_cell.length_a   1.000
_cell.length_b   1.000
_cell.length_c   1.000
_cell.angle_alpha   90.00
_cell.angle_beta   90.00
_cell.angle_gamma   90.00
#
_symmetry.space_group_name_H-M   'P 1'
#
loop_
_entity.id
_entity.type
_entity.pdbx_description
1 polymer ?
#
loop_
_entity_poly.entity_id
_entity_poly.type
_entity_poly.pdbx_seq_one_letter_code
_entity_poly.pdbx_strand_id
1 'polypeptide(L)'
;MSRGGRKTYSEDEIRRLVDEALHRTPRGGYPELEKREGLKPGTLFDWVDQYGPPRQPLPFESLHFWIGTAGQGEDAFWRYFGHAENYWDLEVEEIEAATGDVTGCGFCIDAGLKFLYDEDLMQLIWFDQPVPVRQIVDESTLESEASAEHIVRLCEERGIRTANAGFVYADPLLEIADPARLYNGLPYIGRFVSKEKRRKR
;
A
#
# COMPACT_ATOMS: atom_id res chain seq x y z
N MET A 1 -19.93 -49.47 -15.11
CA MET A 1 -20.11 -48.01 -15.07
C MET A 1 -20.34 -47.61 -13.61
N SER A 2 -19.28 -47.19 -12.91
CA SER A 2 -19.41 -46.75 -11.51
C SER A 2 -19.63 -45.25 -11.49
N ARG A 3 -20.72 -44.80 -10.88
CA ARG A 3 -21.07 -43.38 -10.72
C ARG A 3 -20.04 -42.76 -9.78
N GLY A 4 -19.19 -41.89 -10.31
CA GLY A 4 -18.27 -41.08 -9.50
C GLY A 4 -19.07 -40.16 -8.59
N GLY A 5 -19.18 -40.52 -7.31
CA GLY A 5 -19.72 -39.62 -6.30
C GLY A 5 -18.85 -38.37 -6.23
N ARG A 6 -19.46 -37.18 -6.24
CA ARG A 6 -18.75 -35.95 -5.86
C ARG A 6 -18.21 -36.16 -4.46
N LYS A 7 -16.89 -36.21 -4.32
CA LYS A 7 -16.23 -36.14 -3.02
C LYS A 7 -16.59 -34.77 -2.43
N THR A 8 -17.36 -34.77 -1.36
CA THR A 8 -17.65 -33.57 -0.58
C THR A 8 -16.51 -33.41 0.42
N TYR A 9 -15.95 -32.20 0.50
CA TYR A 9 -14.87 -31.90 1.43
C TYR A 9 -15.44 -31.22 2.66
N SER A 10 -15.02 -31.65 3.85
CA SER A 10 -15.26 -30.93 5.10
C SER A 10 -14.41 -29.66 5.15
N GLU A 11 -14.76 -28.72 6.02
CA GLU A 11 -13.96 -27.52 6.23
C GLU A 11 -12.54 -27.85 6.72
N ASP A 12 -12.40 -28.85 7.60
CA ASP A 12 -11.09 -29.31 8.09
C ASP A 12 -10.23 -29.88 6.96
N GLU A 13 -10.84 -30.62 6.03
CA GLU A 13 -10.14 -31.15 4.85
C GLU A 13 -9.70 -30.03 3.92
N ILE A 14 -10.53 -29.00 3.71
CA ILE A 14 -10.18 -27.79 2.94
C ILE A 14 -8.99 -27.08 3.60
N ARG A 15 -9.05 -26.83 4.91
CA ARG A 15 -7.98 -26.14 5.66
C ARG A 15 -6.66 -26.89 5.61
N ARG A 16 -6.68 -28.22 5.73
CA ARG A 16 -5.48 -29.06 5.59
C ARG A 16 -4.86 -28.94 4.19
N LEU A 17 -5.69 -28.93 3.15
CA LEU A 17 -5.22 -28.80 1.77
C LEU A 17 -4.70 -27.39 1.46
N VAL A 18 -5.30 -26.35 2.04
CA VAL A 18 -4.79 -24.97 1.97
C VAL A 18 -3.45 -24.83 2.68
N ASP A 19 -3.28 -25.41 3.87
CA ASP A 19 -2.01 -25.42 4.61
C ASP A 19 -0.90 -26.12 3.80
N GLU A 20 -1.22 -27.26 3.19
CA GLU A 20 -0.29 -27.96 2.31
C GLU A 20 0.03 -27.15 1.05
N ALA A 21 -0.96 -26.49 0.45
CA ALA A 21 -0.79 -25.63 -0.72
C ALA A 21 0.16 -24.47 -0.42
N LEU A 22 0.08 -23.85 0.76
CA LEU A 22 0.85 -22.68 1.13
C LEU A 22 2.27 -23.01 1.64
N HIS A 23 2.42 -24.11 2.38
CA HIS A 23 3.66 -24.38 3.12
C HIS A 23 4.42 -25.62 2.65
N ARG A 24 3.78 -26.50 1.88
CA ARG A 24 4.33 -27.80 1.47
C ARG A 24 3.97 -28.15 0.04
N THR A 25 3.91 -27.15 -0.84
CA THR A 25 3.50 -27.34 -2.22
C THR A 25 4.42 -28.35 -2.92
N PRO A 26 3.90 -29.42 -3.55
CA PRO A 26 4.72 -30.38 -4.29
C PRO A 26 5.38 -29.70 -5.51
N ARG A 27 6.40 -30.36 -6.09
CA ARG A 27 7.16 -29.80 -7.24
C ARG A 27 6.28 -29.45 -8.44
N GLY A 28 5.19 -30.17 -8.68
CA GLY A 28 4.21 -29.87 -9.73
C GLY A 28 3.19 -28.80 -9.36
N GLY A 29 3.34 -28.13 -8.22
CA GLY A 29 2.49 -27.03 -7.79
C GLY A 29 1.07 -27.44 -7.41
N TYR A 30 0.16 -26.47 -7.44
CA TYR A 30 -1.27 -26.67 -7.14
C TYR A 30 -1.93 -27.72 -8.06
N PRO A 31 -1.63 -27.78 -9.38
CA PRO A 31 -2.23 -28.77 -10.26
C PRO A 31 -1.95 -30.24 -9.87
N GLU A 32 -0.77 -30.52 -9.31
CA GLU A 32 -0.43 -31.86 -8.82
C GLU A 32 -1.29 -32.23 -7.59
N LEU A 33 -1.42 -31.29 -6.65
CA LEU A 33 -2.23 -31.44 -5.44
C LEU A 33 -3.72 -31.58 -5.78
N GLU A 34 -4.22 -30.78 -6.72
CA GLU A 34 -5.59 -30.88 -7.24
C GLU A 34 -5.85 -32.23 -7.91
N LYS A 35 -4.92 -32.72 -8.74
CA LYS A 35 -5.04 -34.04 -9.38
C LYS A 35 -5.03 -35.17 -8.35
N ARG A 36 -4.18 -35.09 -7.32
CA ARG A 36 -4.09 -36.08 -6.24
C ARG A 36 -5.41 -36.22 -5.48
N GLU A 37 -6.05 -35.08 -5.21
CA GLU A 37 -7.30 -35.06 -4.45
C GLU A 37 -8.54 -35.24 -5.36
N GLY A 38 -8.38 -35.16 -6.68
CA GLY A 38 -9.49 -35.22 -7.64
C GLY A 38 -10.31 -33.93 -7.67
N LEU A 39 -9.68 -32.79 -7.37
CA LEU A 39 -10.25 -31.46 -7.48
C LEU A 39 -10.28 -30.99 -8.93
N LYS A 40 -11.18 -30.05 -9.23
CA LYS A 40 -11.14 -29.35 -10.51
C LYS A 40 -9.98 -28.35 -10.51
N PRO A 41 -9.29 -28.14 -11.64
CA PRO A 41 -8.27 -27.11 -11.76
C PRO A 41 -8.78 -25.74 -11.28
N GLY A 42 -8.01 -25.08 -10.41
CA GLY A 42 -8.34 -23.79 -9.82
C GLY A 42 -9.14 -23.85 -8.51
N THR A 43 -9.66 -25.02 -8.12
CA THR A 43 -10.42 -25.17 -6.85
C THR A 43 -9.53 -24.85 -5.65
N LEU A 44 -8.28 -25.29 -5.69
CA LEU A 44 -7.36 -25.06 -4.58
C LEU A 44 -6.94 -23.58 -4.52
N PHE A 45 -6.90 -22.89 -5.67
CA PHE A 45 -6.66 -21.46 -5.72
C PHE A 45 -7.82 -20.69 -5.05
N ASP A 46 -9.06 -21.02 -5.40
CA ASP A 46 -10.25 -20.43 -4.76
C ASP A 46 -10.28 -20.71 -3.25
N TRP A 47 -9.89 -21.92 -2.82
CA TRP A 47 -9.82 -22.25 -1.40
C TRP A 47 -8.70 -21.54 -0.67
N VAL A 48 -7.53 -21.34 -1.30
CA VAL A 48 -6.46 -20.54 -0.70
C VAL A 48 -6.89 -19.08 -0.56
N ASP A 49 -7.59 -18.51 -1.55
CA ASP A 49 -8.12 -17.14 -1.48
C ASP A 49 -9.19 -16.99 -0.39
N GLN A 50 -10.03 -18.01 -0.20
CA GLN A 50 -11.14 -17.97 0.76
C GLN A 50 -10.76 -18.36 2.20
N TYR A 51 -9.92 -19.39 2.36
CA TYR A 51 -9.61 -20.02 3.65
C TYR A 51 -8.15 -19.88 4.07
N GLY A 52 -7.29 -19.31 3.22
CA GLY A 52 -5.92 -18.96 3.56
C GLY A 52 -5.86 -17.83 4.61
N PRO A 53 -4.65 -17.47 5.05
CA PRO A 53 -4.49 -16.28 5.88
C PRO A 53 -5.08 -15.06 5.16
N PRO A 54 -5.63 -14.09 5.90
CA PRO A 54 -6.19 -12.89 5.29
C PRO A 54 -5.15 -12.26 4.37
N ARG A 55 -5.51 -12.09 3.11
CA ARG A 55 -4.63 -11.46 2.12
C ARG A 55 -4.22 -10.10 2.64
N GLN A 56 -2.92 -9.90 2.80
CA GLN A 56 -2.41 -8.57 3.13
C GLN A 56 -2.76 -7.62 1.97
N PRO A 57 -3.17 -6.38 2.27
CA PRO A 57 -3.36 -5.36 1.26
C PRO A 57 -2.13 -5.28 0.36
N LEU A 58 -2.36 -5.26 -0.95
CA LEU A 58 -1.24 -5.08 -1.88
C LEU A 58 -0.89 -3.60 -2.00
N PRO A 59 0.39 -3.28 -2.27
CA PRO A 59 0.77 -1.94 -2.70
C PRO A 59 -0.14 -1.44 -3.82
N PHE A 60 -0.42 -0.14 -3.82
CA PHE A 60 -1.31 0.53 -4.78
C PHE A 60 -2.78 0.09 -4.73
N GLU A 61 -3.24 -0.70 -3.77
CA GLU A 61 -4.70 -0.90 -3.56
C GLU A 61 -5.35 0.36 -2.96
N SER A 62 -4.60 1.09 -2.16
CA SER A 62 -4.97 2.42 -1.67
C SER A 62 -3.75 3.33 -1.58
N LEU A 63 -3.99 4.63 -1.64
CA LEU A 63 -2.97 5.66 -1.66
C LEU A 63 -3.22 6.64 -0.50
N HIS A 64 -2.16 6.95 0.24
CA HIS A 64 -2.14 8.02 1.25
C HIS A 64 -1.79 9.34 0.57
N PHE A 65 -2.51 10.42 0.89
CA PHE A 65 -2.28 11.73 0.29
C PHE A 65 -1.90 12.79 1.32
N TRP A 66 -0.89 13.57 1.00
CA TRP A 66 -0.56 14.84 1.64
C TRP A 66 -0.55 15.93 0.57
N ILE A 67 -1.31 17.00 0.77
CA ILE A 67 -1.51 18.05 -0.23
C ILE A 67 -1.57 19.41 0.45
N GLY A 68 -0.82 20.39 -0.05
CA GLY A 68 -0.89 21.75 0.43
C GLY A 68 0.07 22.71 -0.26
N THR A 69 0.29 23.85 0.38
CA THR A 69 1.29 24.82 -0.06
C THR A 69 2.54 24.69 0.80
N ALA A 70 3.63 24.24 0.21
CA ALA A 70 4.92 24.20 0.87
C ALA A 70 5.44 25.63 1.11
N GLY A 71 5.89 25.91 2.33
CA GLY A 71 6.50 27.21 2.68
C GLY A 71 7.99 27.30 2.33
N GLN A 72 8.64 26.14 2.13
CA GLN A 72 10.03 26.05 1.68
C GLN A 72 10.15 26.01 0.15
N GLY A 73 11.38 26.18 -0.36
CA GLY A 73 11.69 25.98 -1.78
C GLY A 73 11.79 24.50 -2.16
N GLU A 74 11.77 24.24 -3.46
CA GLU A 74 11.76 22.90 -4.07
C GLU A 74 12.89 22.00 -3.54
N ASP A 75 14.14 22.46 -3.53
CA ASP A 75 15.27 21.66 -3.02
C ASP A 75 15.10 21.21 -1.56
N ALA A 76 14.47 22.05 -0.73
CA ALA A 76 14.19 21.71 0.65
C ALA A 76 13.01 20.74 0.76
N PHE A 77 12.02 20.85 -0.14
CA PHE A 77 10.93 19.88 -0.26
C PHE A 77 11.46 18.49 -0.62
N TRP A 78 12.36 18.38 -1.60
CA TRP A 78 12.96 17.09 -1.99
C TRP A 78 13.85 16.49 -0.91
N ARG A 79 14.68 17.32 -0.24
CA ARG A 79 15.61 16.84 0.80
C ARG A 79 14.91 16.14 1.96
N TYR A 80 13.67 16.51 2.27
CA TYR A 80 12.87 15.87 3.32
C TYR A 80 12.69 14.35 3.11
N PHE A 81 12.68 13.89 1.85
CA PHE A 81 12.52 12.49 1.49
C PHE A 81 13.86 11.73 1.35
N GLY A 82 14.98 12.44 1.35
CA GLY A 82 16.30 11.83 1.29
C GLY A 82 16.62 10.98 2.51
N HIS A 83 17.71 10.22 2.44
CA HIS A 83 18.19 9.36 3.53
C HIS A 83 19.62 9.72 3.94
N ALA A 84 20.09 9.21 5.07
CA ALA A 84 21.46 9.33 5.52
C ALA A 84 22.41 8.63 4.54
N GLU A 85 23.59 9.21 4.30
CA GLU A 85 24.55 8.69 3.32
C GLU A 85 25.00 7.25 3.64
N ASN A 86 25.10 6.92 4.93
CA ASN A 86 25.52 5.61 5.42
C ASN A 86 24.36 4.64 5.70
N TYR A 87 23.12 4.98 5.35
CA TYR A 87 21.96 4.13 5.66
C TYR A 87 22.12 2.71 5.09
N TRP A 88 22.65 2.60 3.88
CA TRP A 88 22.86 1.32 3.19
C TRP A 88 24.06 0.52 3.71
N ASP A 89 24.89 1.10 4.58
CA ASP A 89 25.99 0.41 5.24
C ASP A 89 25.54 -0.27 6.56
N LEU A 90 24.31 0.00 7.02
CA LEU A 90 23.77 -0.55 8.26
C LEU A 90 23.16 -1.93 8.01
N GLU A 91 23.43 -2.85 8.93
CA GLU A 91 22.72 -4.12 8.97
C GLU A 91 21.34 -3.96 9.63
N VAL A 92 20.43 -4.90 9.33
CA VAL A 92 19.06 -4.88 9.86
C VAL A 92 19.05 -4.84 11.39
N GLU A 93 19.91 -5.64 12.02
CA GLU A 93 20.01 -5.71 13.49
C GLU A 93 20.47 -4.38 14.09
N GLU A 94 21.30 -3.60 13.38
CA GLU A 94 21.73 -2.28 13.83
C GLU A 94 20.59 -1.27 13.79
N ILE A 95 19.79 -1.29 12.71
CA ILE A 95 18.60 -0.46 12.58
C ILE A 95 17.57 -0.86 13.67
N GLU A 96 17.36 -2.14 13.90
CA GLU A 96 16.46 -2.66 14.94
C GLU A 96 16.94 -2.32 16.36
N ALA A 97 18.25 -2.30 16.61
CA ALA A 97 18.80 -1.92 17.90
C ALA A 97 18.84 -0.40 18.13
N ALA A 98 18.72 0.40 17.07
CA ALA A 98 18.81 1.86 17.17
C ALA A 98 17.71 2.43 18.09
N THR A 99 18.10 3.35 18.96
CA THR A 99 17.22 4.07 19.89
C THR A 99 16.69 5.39 19.33
N GLY A 100 17.11 5.75 18.12
CA GLY A 100 16.71 6.96 17.40
C GLY A 100 16.66 6.69 15.90
N ASP A 101 16.30 7.71 15.13
CA ASP A 101 16.30 7.61 13.68
C ASP A 101 17.73 7.44 13.14
N VAL A 102 17.89 6.43 12.28
CA VAL A 102 19.11 6.17 11.51
C VAL A 102 18.86 6.29 10.01
N THR A 103 17.60 6.48 9.60
CA THR A 103 17.24 6.63 8.19
C THR A 103 17.71 7.97 7.64
N GLY A 104 17.78 9.02 8.48
CA GLY A 104 18.03 10.39 8.06
C GLY A 104 16.88 10.99 7.25
N CYS A 105 15.74 10.30 7.15
CA CYS A 105 14.62 10.65 6.29
C CYS A 105 13.52 11.36 7.09
N GLY A 106 13.21 12.60 6.69
CA GLY A 106 12.17 13.41 7.32
C GLY A 106 10.79 12.75 7.28
N PHE A 107 10.44 12.11 6.15
CA PHE A 107 9.20 11.35 6.04
C PHE A 107 9.17 10.16 7.01
N CYS A 108 10.26 9.38 7.09
CA CYS A 108 10.33 8.23 7.99
C CYS A 108 10.18 8.66 9.45
N ILE A 109 10.87 9.73 9.85
CA ILE A 109 10.77 10.31 11.19
C ILE A 109 9.32 10.71 11.50
N ASP A 110 8.68 11.47 10.60
CA ASP A 110 7.33 11.98 10.82
C ASP A 110 6.29 10.85 10.81
N ALA A 111 6.48 9.84 9.98
CA ALA A 111 5.61 8.65 9.88
C ALA A 111 5.91 7.60 10.97
N GLY A 112 6.94 7.79 11.80
CA GLY A 112 7.34 6.84 12.83
C GLY A 112 7.91 5.53 12.28
N LEU A 113 8.47 5.56 11.08
CA LEU A 113 9.08 4.41 10.43
C LEU A 113 10.50 4.18 10.98
N LYS A 114 10.80 2.92 11.27
CA LYS A 114 12.12 2.51 11.76
C LYS A 114 13.12 2.25 10.63
N PHE A 115 12.61 1.79 9.49
CA PHE A 115 13.36 1.59 8.26
C PHE A 115 13.01 2.70 7.27
N LEU A 116 13.89 2.91 6.29
CA LEU A 116 13.60 3.78 5.16
C LEU A 116 12.34 3.28 4.44
N TYR A 117 11.48 4.22 4.01
CA TYR A 117 10.31 3.91 3.20
C TYR A 117 10.71 3.32 1.85
N ASP A 118 9.79 2.59 1.21
CA ASP A 118 10.03 2.06 -0.14
C ASP A 118 9.80 3.17 -1.18
N GLU A 119 10.87 3.61 -1.84
CA GLU A 119 10.83 4.68 -2.83
C GLU A 119 9.95 4.33 -4.03
N ASP A 120 9.80 3.05 -4.39
CA ASP A 120 8.93 2.62 -5.49
C ASP A 120 7.45 2.83 -5.17
N LEU A 121 7.10 3.02 -3.90
CA LEU A 121 5.73 3.29 -3.43
C LEU A 121 5.46 4.78 -3.25
N MET A 122 6.45 5.65 -3.43
CA MET A 122 6.34 7.08 -3.20
C MET A 122 6.26 7.85 -4.51
N GLN A 123 5.30 8.75 -4.61
CA GLN A 123 5.23 9.73 -5.68
C GLN A 123 5.25 11.13 -5.08
N LEU A 124 6.16 11.97 -5.56
CA LEU A 124 6.29 13.33 -5.10
C LEU A 124 5.88 14.30 -6.23
N ILE A 125 5.15 15.36 -5.86
CA ILE A 125 4.50 16.27 -6.82
C ILE A 125 4.84 17.71 -6.42
N TRP A 126 5.38 18.47 -7.36
CA TRP A 126 5.75 19.87 -7.16
C TRP A 126 5.34 20.74 -8.36
N PHE A 127 4.89 21.95 -8.06
CA PHE A 127 4.60 22.99 -9.03
C PHE A 127 5.25 24.31 -8.57
N ASP A 128 5.81 25.06 -9.53
CA ASP A 128 6.44 26.36 -9.24
C ASP A 128 5.45 27.39 -8.68
N GLN A 129 4.16 27.23 -8.95
CA GLN A 129 3.09 28.11 -8.48
C GLN A 129 1.91 27.27 -7.96
N PRO A 130 1.12 27.78 -7.00
CA PRO A 130 -0.07 27.08 -6.54
C PRO A 130 -1.07 26.82 -7.69
N VAL A 131 -1.43 25.55 -7.87
CA VAL A 131 -2.42 25.06 -8.83
C VAL A 131 -3.69 24.59 -8.09
N PRO A 132 -4.84 24.42 -8.76
CA PRO A 132 -6.01 23.80 -8.15
C PRO A 132 -5.66 22.41 -7.59
N VAL A 133 -6.20 22.06 -6.41
CA VAL A 133 -5.93 20.74 -5.78
C VAL A 133 -6.24 19.58 -6.73
N ARG A 134 -7.27 19.71 -7.57
CA ARG A 134 -7.62 18.70 -8.57
C ARG A 134 -6.42 18.35 -9.47
N GLN A 135 -5.62 19.34 -9.86
CA GLN A 135 -4.44 19.12 -10.69
C GLN A 135 -3.37 18.31 -9.94
N ILE A 136 -3.15 18.56 -8.63
CA ILE A 136 -2.25 17.71 -7.81
C ILE A 136 -2.72 16.25 -7.81
N VAL A 137 -4.04 16.04 -7.68
CA VAL A 137 -4.63 14.70 -7.66
C VAL A 137 -4.50 14.02 -9.03
N ASP A 138 -4.73 14.74 -10.12
CA ASP A 138 -4.64 14.20 -11.48
C ASP A 138 -3.21 13.83 -11.90
N GLU A 139 -2.18 14.47 -11.32
CA GLU A 139 -0.78 14.05 -11.52
C GLU A 139 -0.41 12.77 -10.77
N SER A 140 -1.24 12.34 -9.81
CA SER A 140 -0.96 11.12 -9.03
C SER A 140 -1.28 9.84 -9.81
N THR A 141 -0.81 8.69 -9.31
CA THR A 141 -1.19 7.37 -9.85
C THR A 141 -2.61 6.91 -9.46
N LEU A 142 -3.47 7.80 -8.95
CA LEU A 142 -4.85 7.48 -8.56
C LEU A 142 -5.72 7.26 -9.80
N GLU A 143 -6.38 6.10 -9.89
CA GLU A 143 -7.30 5.78 -11.01
C GLU A 143 -8.78 5.94 -10.63
N SER A 144 -9.10 6.03 -9.34
CA SER A 144 -10.46 6.12 -8.81
C SER A 144 -10.97 7.56 -8.83
N GLU A 145 -11.83 7.89 -9.79
CA GLU A 145 -12.45 9.22 -9.90
C GLU A 145 -13.26 9.58 -8.64
N ALA A 146 -14.01 8.63 -8.09
CA ALA A 146 -14.75 8.84 -6.83
C ALA A 146 -13.83 9.19 -5.65
N SER A 147 -12.61 8.66 -5.64
CA SER A 147 -11.59 9.03 -4.65
C SER A 147 -10.98 10.40 -4.95
N ALA A 148 -10.75 10.72 -6.23
CA ALA A 148 -10.26 12.04 -6.64
C ALA A 148 -11.22 13.16 -6.22
N GLU A 149 -12.52 13.01 -6.51
CA GLU A 149 -13.57 13.94 -6.07
C GLU A 149 -13.61 14.08 -4.54
N HIS A 150 -13.44 12.96 -3.82
CA HIS A 150 -13.44 12.98 -2.37
C HIS A 150 -12.23 13.75 -1.81
N ILE A 151 -11.04 13.55 -2.35
CA ILE A 151 -9.83 14.28 -1.94
C ILE A 151 -10.03 15.77 -2.14
N VAL A 152 -10.51 16.20 -3.31
CA VAL A 152 -10.78 17.62 -3.62
C VAL A 152 -11.77 18.21 -2.63
N ARG A 153 -12.87 17.51 -2.33
CA ARG A 153 -13.87 17.97 -1.36
C ARG A 153 -13.28 18.14 0.04
N LEU A 154 -12.51 17.16 0.54
CA LEU A 154 -11.88 17.24 1.86
C LEU A 154 -10.87 18.37 1.95
N CYS A 155 -10.12 18.61 0.87
CA CYS A 155 -9.21 19.75 0.80
C CYS A 155 -9.99 21.07 0.88
N GLU A 156 -11.10 21.20 0.13
CA GLU A 156 -11.95 22.39 0.18
C GLU A 156 -12.57 22.64 1.57
N GLU A 157 -13.07 21.60 2.23
CA GLU A 157 -13.60 21.67 3.60
C GLU A 157 -12.55 22.17 4.60
N ARG A 158 -11.26 21.90 4.33
CA ARG A 158 -10.12 22.36 5.12
C ARG A 158 -9.54 23.70 4.63
N GLY A 159 -10.17 24.34 3.63
CA GLY A 159 -9.75 25.62 3.07
C GLY A 159 -8.59 25.53 2.06
N ILE A 160 -8.18 24.33 1.66
CA ILE A 160 -7.10 24.08 0.70
C ILE A 160 -7.72 24.00 -0.69
N ARG A 161 -7.84 25.14 -1.37
CA ARG A 161 -8.36 25.20 -2.76
C ARG A 161 -7.27 25.10 -3.80
N THR A 162 -6.09 25.63 -3.49
CA THR A 162 -4.88 25.54 -4.30
C THR A 162 -3.75 24.97 -3.46
N ALA A 163 -2.79 24.35 -4.13
CA ALA A 163 -1.62 23.72 -3.56
C ALA A 163 -0.49 23.79 -4.60
N ASN A 164 0.76 23.85 -4.14
CA ASN A 164 1.92 23.76 -5.03
C ASN A 164 2.72 22.47 -4.81
N ALA A 165 2.38 21.71 -3.77
CA ALA A 165 3.08 20.49 -3.41
C ALA A 165 2.11 19.41 -2.94
N GLY A 166 2.48 18.17 -3.23
CA GLY A 166 1.83 17.00 -2.69
C GLY A 166 2.75 15.80 -2.74
N PHE A 167 2.44 14.77 -1.97
CA PHE A 167 3.05 13.47 -2.15
C PHE A 167 2.07 12.37 -1.79
N VAL A 168 2.34 11.20 -2.37
CA VAL A 168 1.47 10.04 -2.32
C VAL A 168 2.30 8.82 -1.92
N TYR A 169 1.81 8.05 -0.96
CA TYR A 169 2.45 6.79 -0.57
C TYR A 169 1.49 5.61 -0.73
N ALA A 170 1.97 4.56 -1.40
CA ALA A 170 1.14 3.45 -1.89
C ALA A 170 1.18 2.19 -1.03
N ASP A 171 1.69 2.25 0.20
CA ASP A 171 1.58 1.17 1.17
C ASP A 171 0.27 1.29 1.99
N PRO A 172 -0.72 0.40 1.81
CA PRO A 172 -1.94 0.44 2.60
C PRO A 172 -1.74 0.09 4.07
N LEU A 173 -0.61 -0.54 4.43
CA LEU A 173 -0.30 -0.93 5.81
C LEU A 173 0.32 0.23 6.60
N LEU A 174 0.67 1.35 5.96
CA LEU A 174 1.17 2.52 6.65
C LEU A 174 0.09 3.09 7.60
N GLU A 175 0.41 3.15 8.89
CA GLU A 175 -0.42 3.78 9.90
C GLU A 175 0.04 5.20 10.18
N ILE A 176 -0.82 6.18 9.91
CA ILE A 176 -0.55 7.59 10.24
C ILE A 176 -0.99 7.84 11.67
N ALA A 177 -0.03 7.77 12.60
CA ALA A 177 -0.27 7.89 14.04
C ALA A 177 -0.81 9.28 14.43
N ASP A 178 -0.34 10.36 13.78
CA ASP A 178 -0.82 11.72 13.99
C ASP A 178 -1.32 12.34 12.68
N PRO A 179 -2.62 12.21 12.36
CA PRO A 179 -3.22 12.82 11.19
C PRO A 179 -3.27 14.35 11.21
N ALA A 180 -3.11 14.99 12.39
CA ALA A 180 -3.16 16.45 12.53
C ALA A 180 -1.79 17.11 12.33
N ARG A 181 -0.71 16.33 12.42
CA ARG A 181 0.65 16.76 12.11
C ARG A 181 0.77 17.22 10.65
N LEU A 182 1.69 18.15 10.41
CA LEU A 182 2.17 18.49 9.07
C LEU A 182 3.41 17.67 8.73
N TYR A 183 3.41 17.06 7.55
CA TYR A 183 4.50 16.23 7.02
C TYR A 183 5.14 17.01 5.88
N ASN A 184 6.41 17.40 6.04
CA ASN A 184 7.06 18.36 5.15
C ASN A 184 6.30 19.70 5.01
N GLY A 185 5.55 20.10 6.04
CA GLY A 185 4.66 21.26 6.01
C GLY A 185 3.29 21.01 5.35
N LEU A 186 3.02 19.80 4.86
CA LEU A 186 1.75 19.46 4.21
C LEU A 186 0.81 18.68 5.14
N PRO A 187 -0.49 18.99 5.14
CA PRO A 187 -1.47 18.23 5.93
C PRO A 187 -1.73 16.87 5.29
N TYR A 188 -1.91 15.86 6.14
CA TYR A 188 -2.40 14.55 5.71
C TYR A 188 -3.88 14.63 5.37
N ILE A 189 -4.25 14.30 4.13
CA ILE A 189 -5.64 14.37 3.65
C ILE A 189 -6.39 13.10 4.02
N GLY A 190 -5.78 11.94 3.79
CA GLY A 190 -6.37 10.64 4.08
C GLY A 190 -5.81 9.52 3.22
N ARG A 191 -6.39 8.32 3.40
CA ARG A 191 -6.13 7.12 2.59
C ARG A 191 -7.33 6.83 1.71
N PHE A 192 -7.10 6.63 0.43
CA PHE A 192 -8.16 6.47 -0.57
C PHE A 192 -7.92 5.24 -1.44
N VAL A 193 -9.00 4.58 -1.87
CA VAL A 193 -8.88 3.41 -2.75
C VAL A 193 -8.32 3.86 -4.09
N SER A 194 -7.28 3.16 -4.57
CA SER A 194 -6.56 3.56 -5.78
C SER A 194 -7.37 3.35 -7.06
N LYS A 195 -8.09 2.22 -7.13
CA LYS A 195 -8.85 1.80 -8.32
C LYS A 195 -10.28 1.43 -7.95
N GLU A 196 -11.21 1.70 -8.84
CA GLU A 196 -12.58 1.25 -8.65
C GLU A 196 -12.67 -0.28 -8.64
N LYS A 197 -13.38 -0.84 -7.66
CA LYS A 197 -13.69 -2.27 -7.67
C LYS A 197 -14.63 -2.54 -8.84
N ARG A 198 -14.13 -3.24 -9.87
CA ARG A 198 -14.97 -3.76 -10.95
C ARG A 198 -16.06 -4.64 -10.33
N ARG A 199 -17.32 -4.21 -10.41
CA ARG A 199 -18.46 -5.07 -10.07
C ARG A 199 -18.42 -6.28 -11.01
N LYS A 200 -18.18 -7.47 -10.46
CA LYS A 200 -18.41 -8.73 -11.18
C LYS A 200 -19.91 -8.75 -11.52
N ARG A 201 -20.22 -8.78 -12.83
CA ARG A 201 -21.56 -9.06 -13.34
C ARG A 201 -21.85 -10.54 -13.26
#